data_AF-A0A316MGZ2-F1
#
_entry.id   AF-A0A316MGZ2-F1
#
_cell.length_a   1.000
_cell.length_b   1.000
_cell.length_c   1.000
_cell.angle_alpha   90.00
_cell.angle_beta   90.00
_cell.angle_gamma   90.00
#
_symmetry.space_group_name_H-M   'P 1'
#
loop_
_entity.id
_entity.type
_entity.pdbx_description
1 polymer ?
#
loop_
_entity_poly.entity_id
_entity_poly.type
_entity_poly.pdbx_seq_one_letter_code
_entity_poly.pdbx_strand_id
1 'polypeptide(L)'
;MPPIIDRNKCVGCGTCADICNSHIFVHDRAVDRVPQVRFPDECWHCDSCVIDCPKGAIALRIPLPCTLLHVNAATLHAKEHRQ
;
A
#
# COMPACT_ATOMS: atom_id res chain seq x y z
N MET A 1 -0.40 -3.21 -9.84
CA MET A 1 -1.36 -2.26 -9.22
C MET A 1 -0.59 -1.37 -8.27
N PRO A 2 -0.36 -0.09 -8.59
CA PRO A 2 0.54 0.74 -7.80
C PRO A 2 -0.05 1.20 -6.46
N PRO A 3 0.80 1.63 -5.52
CA PRO A 3 0.38 2.38 -4.35
C PRO A 3 -0.38 3.64 -4.77
N ILE A 4 -1.46 3.94 -4.04
CA ILE A 4 -2.28 5.15 -4.23
C ILE A 4 -2.02 6.06 -3.04
N ILE A 5 -1.68 7.33 -3.31
CA ILE A 5 -1.43 8.33 -2.27
C ILE A 5 -2.62 9.28 -2.17
N ASP A 6 -3.23 9.36 -0.99
CA ASP A 6 -4.21 10.37 -0.63
C ASP A 6 -3.51 11.71 -0.40
N ARG A 7 -3.68 12.62 -1.38
CA ARG A 7 -3.07 13.96 -1.36
C ARG A 7 -3.56 14.84 -0.22
N ASN A 8 -4.75 14.60 0.32
CA ASN A 8 -5.29 15.39 1.43
C ASN A 8 -4.65 15.03 2.78
N LYS A 9 -4.19 13.79 2.91
CA LYS A 9 -3.51 13.29 4.13
C LYS A 9 -2.00 13.38 4.05
N CYS A 10 -1.44 13.29 2.84
CA CYS A 10 0.00 13.27 2.64
C CYS A 10 0.63 14.59 3.07
N VAL A 11 1.60 14.52 3.98
CA VAL A 11 2.34 15.70 4.45
C VAL A 11 3.63 15.95 3.67
N GLY A 12 4.00 15.09 2.72
CA GLY A 12 5.24 15.20 1.96
C GLY A 12 6.50 14.89 2.78
N CYS A 13 6.42 13.98 3.74
CA CYS A 13 7.56 13.62 4.58
C CYS A 13 8.64 12.82 3.84
N GLY A 14 8.29 12.12 2.75
CA GLY A 14 9.23 11.35 1.94
C GLY A 14 9.49 9.92 2.44
N THR A 15 8.99 9.53 3.62
CA THR A 15 9.24 8.21 4.23
C THR A 15 8.99 7.04 3.27
N CYS A 16 7.93 7.09 2.46
CA CYS A 16 7.64 6.03 1.49
C CYS A 16 8.70 5.90 0.38
N ALA A 17 9.40 6.97 0.02
CA ALA A 17 10.51 6.93 -0.93
C ALA A 17 11.78 6.38 -0.28
N ASP A 18 12.02 6.68 1.00
CA ASP A 18 13.22 6.24 1.72
C ASP A 18 13.23 4.72 1.98
N ILE A 19 12.07 4.15 2.34
CA ILE A 19 11.96 2.73 2.72
C ILE A 19 11.67 1.79 1.55
N CYS A 20 11.33 2.31 0.38
CA CYS A 20 10.94 1.47 -0.75
C CYS A 20 12.17 0.80 -1.36
N ASN A 21 12.30 -0.51 -1.15
CA ASN A 21 13.37 -1.34 -1.71
C ASN A 21 13.40 -1.35 -3.26
N SER A 22 12.25 -1.19 -3.91
CA SER A 22 12.13 -1.08 -5.37
C SER A 22 12.31 0.35 -5.88
N HIS A 23 12.49 1.35 -5.01
CA HIS A 23 12.68 2.76 -5.39
C HIS A 23 11.64 3.33 -6.39
N ILE A 24 10.38 2.88 -6.30
CA ILE A 24 9.33 3.28 -7.26
C ILE A 24 8.82 4.72 -7.06
N PHE A 25 9.14 5.33 -5.90
CA PHE A 25 8.74 6.69 -5.56
C PHE A 25 9.85 7.68 -5.91
N VAL A 26 9.50 8.78 -6.56
CA VAL A 26 10.35 9.95 -6.74
C VAL A 26 9.79 11.08 -5.91
N HIS A 27 10.59 11.57 -4.96
CA HIS A 27 10.20 12.66 -4.07
C HIS A 27 11.09 13.88 -4.26
N ASP A 28 10.76 14.67 -5.27
CA ASP A 28 11.35 16.00 -5.48
C ASP A 28 10.45 17.07 -4.88
N ARG A 29 10.84 17.59 -3.71
CA ARG A 29 10.10 18.62 -2.97
C ARG A 29 10.04 19.97 -3.69
N ALA A 30 10.93 20.22 -4.65
CA ALA A 30 10.88 21.44 -5.45
C ALA A 30 9.79 21.35 -6.54
N VAL A 31 9.42 20.14 -6.96
CA VAL A 31 8.41 19.89 -7.99
C VAL A 31 7.03 19.63 -7.40
N ASP A 32 6.93 18.70 -6.45
CA ASP A 32 5.67 18.39 -5.75
C ASP A 32 5.96 18.04 -4.29
N ARG A 33 5.12 18.55 -3.39
CA ARG A 33 5.14 18.15 -1.99
C ARG A 33 4.88 16.65 -1.85
N VAL A 34 4.02 16.08 -2.70
CA VAL A 34 3.64 14.66 -2.65
C VAL A 34 4.60 13.82 -3.49
N PRO A 35 5.16 12.72 -2.94
CA PRO A 35 5.95 11.78 -3.73
C PRO A 35 5.18 11.24 -4.94
N GLN A 36 5.83 11.11 -6.09
CA GLN A 36 5.25 10.55 -7.30
C GLN A 36 5.62 9.08 -7.45
N VAL A 37 4.65 8.23 -7.81
CA VAL A 37 4.93 6.83 -8.17
C VAL A 37 5.34 6.79 -9.64
N ARG A 38 6.64 6.65 -9.92
CA ARG A 38 7.20 6.68 -11.28
C ARG A 38 7.27 5.31 -11.94
N PHE A 39 7.53 4.27 -11.15
CA PHE A 39 7.69 2.90 -11.62
C PHE A 39 6.63 1.99 -10.99
N PRO A 40 5.34 2.18 -11.32
CA PRO A 40 4.23 1.49 -10.66
C PRO A 40 4.27 -0.03 -10.80
N ASP A 41 4.86 -0.52 -11.89
CA ASP A 41 4.92 -1.95 -12.23
C ASP A 41 6.05 -2.69 -11.51
N GLU A 42 6.99 -1.98 -10.89
CA GLU A 42 8.10 -2.54 -10.11
C GLU A 42 7.74 -2.71 -8.62
N CYS A 43 6.51 -2.36 -8.24
CA CYS A 43 6.03 -2.51 -6.86
C CYS A 43 5.93 -3.99 -6.48
N TRP A 44 6.68 -4.41 -5.44
CA TRP A 44 6.62 -5.78 -4.92
C TRP A 44 5.29 -6.13 -4.23
N HIS A 45 4.51 -5.12 -3.83
CA HIS A 45 3.34 -5.31 -2.96
C HIS A 45 3.70 -5.77 -1.52
N CYS A 46 4.83 -5.30 -0.99
CA CYS A 46 5.28 -5.61 0.38
C CYS A 46 4.58 -4.81 1.50
N ASP A 47 3.78 -3.81 1.14
CA ASP A 47 3.01 -2.95 2.07
C ASP A 47 3.83 -2.04 3.01
N SER A 48 5.16 -2.04 2.96
CA SER A 48 6.01 -1.21 3.84
C SER A 48 5.65 0.28 3.81
N CYS A 49 5.37 0.83 2.61
CA CYS A 49 4.96 2.22 2.46
C CYS A 49 3.60 2.56 3.10
N VAL A 50 2.70 1.58 3.26
CA VAL A 50 1.41 1.75 3.93
C VAL A 50 1.61 1.73 5.44
N ILE A 51 2.37 0.74 5.93
CA ILE A 51 2.63 0.53 7.36
C ILE A 51 3.37 1.73 7.98
N ASP A 52 4.42 2.20 7.33
CA ASP A 52 5.30 3.23 7.90
C ASP A 52 4.82 4.66 7.59
N CYS A 53 3.74 4.84 6.84
CA CYS A 53 3.21 6.17 6.57
C CYS A 53 2.64 6.79 7.86
N PRO A 54 3.23 7.86 8.42
CA PRO A 54 2.81 8.41 9.72
C PRO A 54 1.42 9.05 9.68
N LYS A 55 0.87 9.27 8.49
CA LYS A 55 -0.46 9.84 8.26
C LYS A 55 -1.45 8.85 7.68
N GLY A 56 -1.05 7.60 7.45
CA GLY A 56 -1.90 6.61 6.78
C GLY A 56 -2.42 7.12 5.43
N ALA A 57 -1.57 7.81 4.69
CA ALA A 57 -1.93 8.46 3.42
C ALA A 57 -1.76 7.55 2.20
N ILE A 58 -1.24 6.33 2.38
CA ILE A 58 -0.95 5.41 1.28
C ILE A 58 -1.84 4.18 1.42
N ALA A 59 -2.39 3.73 0.31
CA ALA A 59 -3.12 2.48 0.21
C ALA A 59 -2.57 1.65 -0.94
N LEU A 60 -2.52 0.33 -0.77
CA LEU A 60 -2.13 -0.60 -1.82
C LEU A 60 -3.33 -1.39 -2.29
N ARG A 61 -3.59 -1.38 -3.60
CA ARG A 61 -4.62 -2.23 -4.20
C ARG A 61 -3.95 -3.56 -4.59
N ILE A 62 -4.10 -4.58 -3.75
CA ILE A 62 -3.58 -5.92 -4.03
C ILE A 62 -4.69 -6.75 -4.73
N PRO A 63 -4.39 -7.50 -5.81
CA PRO A 63 -5.34 -8.42 -6.41
C PRO A 63 -5.85 -9.46 -5.39
N LEU A 64 -7.16 -9.79 -5.45
CA LEU A 64 -7.81 -10.74 -4.54
C LEU A 64 -7.01 -12.04 -4.26
N PRO A 65 -6.41 -12.71 -5.27
CA PRO A 65 -5.64 -13.94 -5.05
C PRO A 65 -4.47 -13.77 -4.07
N CYS A 66 -3.87 -12.58 -3.99
CA CYS A 66 -2.75 -12.27 -3.10
C CYS A 66 -3.21 -11.79 -1.71
N THR A 67 -4.50 -11.54 -1.51
CA THR A 67 -5.09 -11.19 -0.20
C THR A 67 -5.60 -12.40 0.59
N LEU A 68 -5.61 -13.59 -0.02
CA LEU A 68 -5.95 -14.84 0.66
C LEU A 68 -4.80 -15.29 1.56
N LEU A 69 -4.75 -14.73 2.77
CA LEU A 69 -4.06 -15.40 3.87
C LEU A 69 -4.68 -16.79 4.05
N HIS A 70 -3.85 -17.77 4.42
CA HIS A 70 -4.33 -19.12 4.71
C HIS A 70 -5.53 -19.06 5.66
N VAL A 71 -6.68 -19.52 5.18
CA VAL A 71 -7.89 -19.74 5.98
C VAL A 71 -8.13 -21.23 6.06
N ASN A 72 -8.38 -21.73 7.27
CA ASN A 72 -8.73 -23.13 7.45
C ASN A 72 -10.11 -23.36 6.83
N ALA A 73 -10.20 -24.26 5.84
CA ALA A 73 -11.44 -24.61 5.14
C ALA A 73 -12.58 -24.99 6.10
N ALA A 74 -12.26 -25.66 7.21
CA ALA A 74 -13.26 -26.06 8.20
C ALA A 74 -13.91 -24.86 8.93
N THR A 75 -13.31 -23.67 8.84
CA THR A 75 -13.79 -22.45 9.55
C THR A 75 -14.58 -21.49 8.67
N LEU A 76 -14.58 -21.70 7.34
CA LEU A 76 -15.16 -20.77 6.36
C LEU A 76 -16.69 -20.67 6.41
N HIS A 77 -17.39 -21.66 7.01
CA HIS A 77 -18.86 -21.72 7.08
C HIS A 77 -19.41 -21.75 8.52
N ALA A 78 -18.58 -21.52 9.54
CA ALA A 78 -18.99 -21.68 10.95
C ALA A 78 -20.12 -20.72 11.42
N LYS A 79 -20.48 -19.71 10.63
CA LYS A 79 -21.57 -18.77 10.91
C LYS A 79 -22.85 -18.97 10.09
N GLU A 80 -22.89 -19.90 9.13
CA GLU A 80 -24.05 -20.08 8.25
C GLU A 80 -25.18 -20.94 8.86
N HIS A 81 -24.95 -21.61 9.99
CA HIS A 81 -25.98 -22.40 10.70
C HIS A 81 -26.70 -21.64 11.81
N ARG A 82 -26.93 -20.33 11.66
CA ARG A 82 -27.81 -19.57 12.56
C ARG A 82 -29.07 -19.11 11.82
N GLN A 83 -29.89 -20.09 11.43
CA GLN A 83 -31.34 -20.02 11.27
C GLN A 83 -31.88 -21.44 11.18
#